data_AF-A0A8S9ZRP8-F1
#
_entry.id   AF-A0A8S9ZRP8-F1
#
_cell.length_a   1.000
_cell.length_b   1.000
_cell.length_c   1.000
_cell.angle_alpha   90.00
_cell.angle_beta   90.00
_cell.angle_gamma   90.00
#
_symmetry.space_group_name_H-M   'P 1'
#
loop_
_entity.id
_entity.type
_entity.pdbx_description
1 polymer ?
#
loop_
_entity_poly.entity_id
_entity_poly.type
_entity_poly.pdbx_seq_one_letter_code
_entity_poly.pdbx_strand_id
1 'polypeptide(L)'
;MFYYLSIYKKLILLNLIIILITIDALHLKRIYAIQREIPQKIKHIQRDIKSKLIICYKGKIIRGICVCDQNYFGKFCEREMHCLGFERTENGSCYNCKENYFGENCDKPLCKYGGIEDEYTQKCKCISPHSGKYCEELRVENVYYHYNSRAYIIGPIGVLLIIPMVICFIVCERNARRRQINRIHKTWANELENKKEKRNSFLN
;
A
#
# COMPACT_ATOMS: atom_id res chain seq x y z
N MET A 1 -35.83 -21.73 24.56
CA MET A 1 -34.75 -22.30 23.73
C MET A 1 -34.67 -21.70 22.31
N PHE A 2 -35.76 -21.17 21.75
CA PHE A 2 -35.81 -20.68 20.36
C PHE A 2 -35.09 -19.34 20.07
N TYR A 3 -34.90 -18.47 21.07
CA TYR A 3 -34.22 -17.18 20.89
C TYR A 3 -32.70 -17.29 20.63
N TYR A 4 -32.06 -18.35 21.13
CA TYR A 4 -30.63 -18.58 20.91
C TYR A 4 -30.32 -18.97 19.46
N LEU A 5 -31.18 -19.78 18.84
CA LEU A 5 -31.03 -20.18 17.43
C LEU A 5 -31.16 -18.98 16.48
N SER A 6 -32.02 -18.01 16.80
CA SER A 6 -32.23 -16.81 15.97
C SER A 6 -31.02 -15.87 15.98
N ILE A 7 -30.40 -15.68 17.15
CA ILE A 7 -29.20 -14.85 17.30
C ILE A 7 -28.00 -15.55 16.64
N TYR A 8 -27.86 -16.86 16.82
CA TYR A 8 -26.78 -17.63 16.20
C TYR A 8 -26.89 -17.63 14.66
N LYS A 9 -28.11 -17.76 14.12
CA LYS A 9 -28.35 -17.59 12.68
C LYS A 9 -28.00 -16.20 12.17
N LYS A 10 -28.34 -15.14 12.89
CA LYS A 10 -27.96 -13.76 12.52
C LYS A 10 -26.44 -13.55 12.58
N LEU A 11 -25.75 -14.16 13.53
CA LEU A 11 -24.30 -14.07 13.67
C LEU A 11 -23.56 -14.85 12.58
N ILE A 12 -24.05 -16.03 12.22
CA ILE A 12 -23.55 -16.82 11.08
C ILE A 12 -23.79 -16.08 9.77
N LEU A 13 -24.97 -15.48 9.61
CA LEU A 13 -25.30 -14.69 8.41
C LEU A 13 -24.39 -13.45 8.29
N LEU A 14 -24.10 -12.76 9.39
CA LEU A 14 -23.20 -11.61 9.39
C LEU A 14 -21.76 -12.01 9.04
N ASN A 15 -21.26 -13.11 9.60
CA ASN A 15 -19.92 -13.63 9.27
C ASN A 15 -19.83 -14.13 7.81
N LEU A 16 -20.89 -14.76 7.28
CA LEU A 16 -20.96 -15.15 5.87
C LEU A 16 -20.95 -13.93 4.94
N ILE A 17 -21.65 -12.84 5.30
CA ILE A 17 -21.64 -11.59 4.54
C ILE A 17 -20.23 -10.97 4.55
N ILE A 18 -19.53 -10.96 5.69
CA ILE A 18 -18.16 -10.45 5.76
C ILE A 18 -17.21 -11.30 4.91
N ILE A 19 -17.34 -12.63 4.94
CA ILE A 19 -16.55 -13.54 4.11
C ILE A 19 -16.81 -13.27 2.62
N LEU A 20 -18.08 -13.12 2.20
CA LEU A 20 -18.44 -12.81 0.82
C LEU A 20 -17.83 -11.47 0.35
N ILE A 21 -17.91 -10.41 1.16
CA ILE A 21 -17.31 -9.11 0.84
C ILE A 21 -15.78 -9.22 0.68
N THR A 22 -15.11 -10.04 1.50
CA THR A 22 -13.65 -10.25 1.37
C THR A 22 -13.27 -11.07 0.13
N ILE A 23 -14.11 -12.01 -0.30
CA ILE A 23 -13.92 -12.79 -1.52
C ILE A 23 -14.10 -11.90 -2.76
N ASP A 24 -15.14 -11.05 -2.78
CA ASP A 24 -15.39 -10.10 -3.87
C ASP A 24 -14.24 -9.09 -4.03
N ALA A 25 -13.69 -8.58 -2.91
CA ALA A 25 -12.52 -7.72 -2.92
C ALA A 25 -11.25 -8.41 -3.45
N LEU A 26 -11.11 -9.73 -3.23
CA LEU A 26 -10.00 -10.53 -3.75
C LEU A 26 -10.14 -10.82 -5.25
N HIS A 27 -11.37 -11.06 -5.72
CA HIS A 27 -11.66 -11.25 -7.14
C HIS A 27 -11.45 -9.97 -7.95
N LEU A 28 -11.80 -8.79 -7.41
CA LEU A 28 -11.50 -7.51 -8.06
C LEU A 28 -9.99 -7.34 -8.29
N LYS A 29 -9.14 -7.67 -7.29
CA LYS A 29 -7.67 -7.60 -7.43
C LYS A 29 -7.13 -8.52 -8.52
N ARG A 30 -7.71 -9.70 -8.72
CA ARG A 30 -7.32 -10.63 -9.80
C ARG A 30 -7.70 -10.11 -11.18
N ILE A 31 -8.87 -9.49 -11.34
CA ILE A 31 -9.30 -8.89 -12.61
C ILE A 31 -8.35 -7.74 -13.01
N TYR A 32 -7.96 -6.90 -12.05
CA TYR A 32 -6.96 -5.84 -12.29
C TYR A 32 -5.55 -6.36 -12.63
N ALA A 33 -5.20 -7.60 -12.24
CA ALA A 33 -3.93 -8.22 -12.59
C ALA A 33 -3.91 -8.74 -14.04
N ILE A 34 -5.03 -9.27 -14.54
CA ILE A 34 -5.14 -9.88 -15.89
C ILE A 34 -5.16 -8.82 -17.00
N GLN A 35 -5.65 -7.61 -16.74
CA GLN A 35 -5.68 -6.53 -17.74
C GLN A 35 -4.29 -6.00 -18.16
N ARG A 36 -3.19 -6.45 -17.53
CA ARG A 36 -1.81 -6.01 -17.84
C ARG A 36 -1.09 -6.82 -18.93
N GLU A 37 -1.58 -7.98 -19.35
CA GLU A 37 -0.80 -8.88 -20.24
C GLU A 37 -1.08 -8.68 -21.74
N ILE A 38 -2.22 -8.08 -22.11
CA ILE A 38 -2.62 -7.92 -23.53
C ILE A 38 -1.90 -6.80 -24.33
N PRO A 39 -1.22 -5.77 -23.75
CA PRO A 39 -0.50 -4.80 -24.58
C PRO A 39 0.92 -5.25 -24.98
N GLN A 40 1.38 -6.44 -24.60
CA GLN A 40 2.78 -6.82 -24.82
C GLN A 40 3.08 -7.25 -26.26
N LYS A 41 2.22 -8.06 -26.89
CA LYS A 41 2.49 -8.61 -28.25
C LYS A 41 2.56 -7.54 -29.35
N ILE A 42 1.75 -6.48 -29.27
CA ILE A 42 1.77 -5.37 -30.25
C ILE A 42 3.06 -4.53 -30.10
N LYS A 43 3.64 -4.43 -28.91
CA LYS A 43 4.93 -3.74 -28.69
C LYS A 43 6.13 -4.45 -29.31
N HIS A 44 6.08 -5.76 -29.51
CA HIS A 44 7.22 -6.52 -30.06
C HIS A 44 7.36 -6.34 -31.57
N ILE A 45 6.26 -6.40 -32.33
CA ILE A 45 6.29 -6.20 -33.79
C ILE A 45 6.71 -4.77 -34.15
N GLN A 46 6.33 -3.78 -33.33
CA GLN A 46 6.74 -2.39 -33.52
C GLN A 46 8.23 -2.14 -33.16
N ARG A 47 8.84 -3.00 -32.33
CA ARG A 47 10.29 -2.97 -32.02
C ARG A 47 11.14 -3.52 -33.17
N ASP A 48 10.67 -4.57 -33.86
CA ASP A 48 11.46 -5.24 -34.89
C ASP A 48 11.57 -4.44 -36.20
N ILE A 49 10.64 -3.52 -36.47
CA ILE A 49 10.75 -2.57 -37.60
C ILE A 49 11.60 -1.35 -37.21
N LYS A 50 11.62 -0.98 -35.93
CA LYS A 50 12.43 0.14 -35.40
C LYS A 50 13.91 -0.23 -35.20
N SER A 51 14.26 -1.51 -35.18
CA SER A 51 15.61 -2.01 -34.85
C SER A 51 16.65 -1.90 -35.97
N LYS A 52 16.27 -1.44 -37.18
CA LYS A 52 17.22 -1.22 -38.29
C LYS A 52 17.57 0.24 -38.59
N LEU A 53 16.93 1.20 -37.94
CA LEU A 53 17.29 2.61 -38.05
C LEU A 53 18.08 3.01 -36.81
N ILE A 54 19.38 3.28 -36.98
CA ILE A 54 20.20 3.87 -35.91
C ILE A 54 19.62 5.26 -35.63
N ILE A 55 19.07 5.48 -34.44
CA ILE A 55 18.53 6.78 -34.02
C ILE A 55 19.53 7.38 -33.03
N CYS A 56 20.08 8.54 -33.37
CA CYS A 56 20.85 9.36 -32.43
C CYS A 56 19.90 10.37 -31.79
N TYR A 57 19.86 10.43 -30.45
CA TYR A 57 18.97 11.35 -29.75
C TYR A 57 19.46 12.80 -29.84
N LYS A 58 20.77 13.01 -29.62
CA LYS A 58 21.44 14.32 -29.60
C LYS A 58 22.77 14.28 -30.34
N GLY A 59 22.68 14.16 -31.66
CA GLY A 59 23.86 14.07 -32.52
C GLY A 59 23.50 13.82 -33.98
N LYS A 60 24.53 13.54 -34.77
CA LYS A 60 24.41 13.26 -36.20
C LYS A 60 24.94 11.87 -36.54
N ILE A 61 24.29 11.21 -37.50
CA ILE A 61 24.76 9.93 -38.02
C ILE A 61 25.86 10.22 -39.04
N ILE A 62 27.08 9.76 -38.75
CA ILE A 62 28.22 9.84 -39.67
C ILE A 62 28.72 8.41 -39.89
N ARG A 63 28.69 7.93 -41.14
CA ARG A 63 29.12 6.57 -41.53
C ARG A 63 28.48 5.45 -40.69
N GLY A 64 27.22 5.61 -40.31
CA GLY A 64 26.47 4.61 -39.54
C GLY A 64 26.81 4.59 -38.04
N ILE A 65 27.52 5.59 -37.51
CA ILE A 65 27.79 5.77 -36.08
C ILE A 65 27.20 7.11 -35.64
N CYS A 66 26.68 7.18 -34.40
CA CYS A 66 26.25 8.43 -33.80
C CYS A 66 27.46 9.24 -33.34
N VAL A 67 27.60 10.44 -33.88
CA VAL A 67 28.53 11.45 -33.38
C VAL A 67 27.72 12.46 -32.57
N CYS A 68 27.98 12.51 -31.26
CA CYS A 68 27.18 13.28 -30.33
C CYS A 68 27.46 14.78 -30.38
N ASP A 69 26.42 15.56 -30.09
CA ASP A 69 26.54 17.00 -29.91
C ASP A 69 27.38 17.31 -28.65
N GLN A 70 27.86 18.55 -28.54
CA GLN A 70 28.61 18.99 -27.37
C GLN A 70 27.79 18.75 -26.09
N ASN A 71 28.41 18.11 -25.09
CA ASN A 71 27.83 17.71 -23.81
C ASN A 71 26.88 16.51 -23.85
N TYR A 72 26.89 15.70 -24.90
CA TYR A 72 26.18 14.42 -24.93
C TYR A 72 27.15 13.28 -25.23
N PHE A 73 26.85 12.10 -24.67
CA PHE A 73 27.63 10.90 -24.89
C PHE A 73 26.76 9.63 -24.84
N GLY A 74 27.38 8.48 -25.09
CA GLY A 74 26.70 7.20 -25.21
C GLY A 74 26.62 6.74 -26.67
N LYS A 75 26.23 5.48 -26.87
CA LYS A 75 26.23 4.86 -28.21
C LYS A 75 25.24 5.56 -29.16
N PHE A 76 24.18 6.14 -28.61
CA PHE A 76 23.11 6.82 -29.33
C PHE A 76 22.95 8.28 -28.87
N CYS A 77 23.94 8.83 -28.17
CA CYS A 77 23.91 10.18 -27.60
C CYS A 77 22.72 10.41 -26.67
N GLU A 78 22.40 9.40 -25.88
CA GLU A 78 21.25 9.34 -24.98
C GLU A 78 21.53 9.95 -23.61
N ARG A 79 22.80 10.13 -23.24
CA ARG A 79 23.20 10.63 -21.92
C ARG A 79 23.78 12.03 -22.02
N GLU A 80 23.37 12.90 -21.11
CA GLU A 80 23.90 14.27 -20.97
C GLU A 80 25.11 14.28 -20.03
N MET A 81 26.11 15.06 -20.39
CA MET A 81 27.30 15.33 -19.59
C MET A 81 27.08 16.64 -18.82
N HIS A 82 27.14 16.58 -17.48
CA HIS A 82 26.97 17.76 -16.64
C HIS A 82 28.33 18.34 -16.22
N CYS A 83 29.16 18.72 -17.20
CA CYS A 83 30.45 19.36 -16.93
C CYS A 83 30.27 20.80 -16.43
N LEU A 84 31.12 21.25 -15.50
CA LEU A 84 31.07 22.61 -14.91
C LEU A 84 31.34 23.71 -15.94
N GLY A 85 32.27 23.45 -16.87
CA GLY A 85 32.65 24.37 -17.96
C GLY A 85 32.75 23.65 -19.31
N PHE A 86 33.35 24.35 -20.28
CA PHE A 86 33.58 23.83 -21.64
C PHE A 86 34.89 23.03 -21.78
N GLU A 87 35.76 23.09 -20.77
CA GLU A 87 37.05 22.38 -20.77
C GLU A 87 36.85 20.86 -20.72
N ARG A 88 37.55 20.15 -21.60
CA ARG A 88 37.51 18.69 -21.71
C ARG A 88 38.92 18.12 -21.56
N THR A 89 39.01 16.90 -21.05
CA THR A 89 40.26 16.15 -21.07
C THR A 89 40.62 15.76 -22.51
N GLU A 90 41.85 15.30 -22.74
CA GLU A 90 42.30 14.86 -24.08
C GLU A 90 41.42 13.74 -24.67
N ASN A 91 40.78 12.95 -23.79
CA ASN A 91 39.85 11.88 -24.17
C ASN A 91 38.43 12.38 -24.47
N GLY A 92 38.16 13.68 -24.33
CA GLY A 92 36.85 14.29 -24.53
C GLY A 92 35.93 14.24 -23.30
N SER A 93 36.40 13.71 -22.17
CA SER A 93 35.65 13.64 -20.91
C SER A 93 35.59 15.00 -20.19
N CYS A 94 34.74 15.15 -19.18
CA CYS A 94 34.66 16.40 -18.42
C CYS A 94 35.94 16.64 -17.59
N TYR A 95 36.47 17.86 -17.57
CA TYR A 95 37.55 18.20 -16.63
C TYR A 95 37.05 18.30 -15.19
N ASN A 96 35.91 18.99 -14.99
CA ASN A 96 35.24 19.14 -13.70
C ASN A 96 33.72 18.96 -13.84
N CYS A 97 33.07 18.40 -12.82
CA CYS A 97 31.62 18.20 -12.77
C CYS A 97 30.87 19.37 -12.15
N LYS A 98 29.64 19.60 -12.61
CA LYS A 98 28.67 20.44 -11.89
C LYS A 98 28.35 19.82 -10.53
N GLU A 99 27.88 20.67 -9.62
CA GLU A 99 27.45 20.21 -8.30
C GLU A 99 26.42 19.07 -8.38
N ASN A 100 26.56 18.10 -7.48
CA ASN A 100 25.72 16.90 -7.39
C ASN A 100 25.78 15.97 -8.64
N TYR A 101 26.84 16.05 -9.45
CA TYR A 101 27.15 15.05 -10.46
C TYR A 101 28.58 14.53 -10.29
N PHE A 102 28.81 13.28 -10.68
CA PHE A 102 30.12 12.63 -10.61
C PHE A 102 30.30 11.63 -11.76
N GLY A 103 31.50 11.06 -11.84
CA GLY A 103 31.92 10.18 -12.93
C GLY A 103 32.81 10.90 -13.95
N GLU A 104 33.48 10.14 -14.81
CA GLU A 104 34.41 10.68 -15.81
C GLU A 104 33.73 11.67 -16.77
N ASN A 105 32.46 11.41 -17.09
CA ASN A 105 31.64 12.25 -17.97
C ASN A 105 30.60 13.08 -17.21
N CYS A 106 30.70 13.14 -15.87
CA CYS A 106 29.76 13.84 -14.99
C CYS A 106 28.29 13.47 -15.28
N ASP A 107 28.09 12.18 -15.53
CA ASP A 107 26.86 11.60 -16.04
C ASP A 107 25.98 10.99 -14.94
N LYS A 108 26.55 10.79 -13.75
CA LYS A 108 25.89 10.15 -12.61
C LYS A 108 25.47 11.19 -11.59
N PRO A 109 24.17 11.33 -11.28
CA PRO A 109 23.72 12.22 -10.22
C PRO A 109 24.10 11.67 -8.84
N LEU A 110 24.52 12.54 -7.94
CA LEU A 110 24.81 12.19 -6.55
C LEU A 110 23.50 12.16 -5.75
N CYS A 111 22.94 10.97 -5.58
CA CYS A 111 21.71 10.78 -4.80
C CYS A 111 22.00 10.74 -3.29
N LYS A 112 21.28 11.56 -2.51
CA LYS A 112 21.42 11.62 -1.04
C LYS A 112 20.49 10.64 -0.32
N TYR A 113 20.78 10.38 0.95
CA TYR A 113 19.96 9.58 1.87
C TYR A 113 19.54 8.20 1.32
N GLY A 114 20.45 7.53 0.61
CA GLY A 114 20.19 6.20 0.05
C GLY A 114 19.35 6.18 -1.22
N GLY A 115 19.11 7.34 -1.85
CA GLY A 115 18.52 7.39 -3.19
C GLY A 115 19.34 6.60 -4.21
N ILE A 116 18.66 5.98 -5.18
CA ILE A 116 19.27 5.11 -6.19
C ILE A 116 19.25 5.83 -7.53
N GLU A 117 20.36 5.80 -8.28
CA GLU A 117 20.40 6.35 -9.64
C GLU A 117 19.52 5.52 -10.59
N ASP A 118 18.76 6.20 -11.44
CA ASP A 118 18.07 5.60 -12.57
C ASP A 118 18.93 5.65 -13.83
N GLU A 119 19.40 4.48 -14.25
CA GLU A 119 20.36 4.28 -15.35
C GLU A 119 19.93 4.96 -16.67
N TYR A 120 18.63 4.98 -16.96
CA TYR A 120 18.10 5.49 -18.22
C TYR A 120 17.80 7.00 -18.21
N THR A 121 17.52 7.57 -17.04
CA THR A 121 17.02 8.95 -16.94
C THR A 121 18.00 9.92 -16.29
N GLN A 122 19.14 9.42 -15.79
CA GLN A 122 20.16 10.20 -15.06
C GLN A 122 19.53 11.02 -13.92
N LYS A 123 18.53 10.43 -13.24
CA LYS A 123 17.79 11.02 -12.12
C LYS A 123 17.87 10.11 -10.91
N CYS A 124 17.71 10.70 -9.73
CA CYS A 124 17.63 9.95 -8.50
C CYS A 124 16.22 9.44 -8.23
N LYS A 125 16.10 8.15 -7.93
CA LYS A 125 14.90 7.53 -7.34
C LYS A 125 15.03 7.59 -5.83
N CYS A 126 14.23 8.45 -5.23
CA CYS A 126 14.26 8.70 -3.79
C CYS A 126 13.51 7.64 -2.99
N ILE A 127 14.07 7.29 -1.84
CA ILE A 127 13.40 6.42 -0.87
C ILE A 127 12.50 7.30 0.00
N SER A 128 11.22 6.93 0.10
CA SER A 128 10.26 7.62 0.97
C SER A 128 10.75 7.59 2.43
N PRO A 129 10.74 8.70 3.17
CA PRO A 129 10.02 9.96 2.89
C PRO A 129 10.81 11.06 2.16
N HIS A 130 12.04 10.80 1.69
CA HIS A 130 12.86 11.80 1.01
C HIS A 130 12.36 12.12 -0.40
N SER A 131 12.65 13.34 -0.84
CA SER A 131 12.19 13.93 -2.10
C SER A 131 13.20 14.96 -2.63
N GLY A 132 12.93 15.62 -3.76
CA GLY A 132 13.86 16.54 -4.41
C GLY A 132 14.56 15.90 -5.61
N LYS A 133 15.36 16.69 -6.34
CA LYS A 133 16.05 16.23 -7.57
C LYS A 133 17.15 15.20 -7.25
N TYR A 134 17.79 15.36 -6.09
CA TYR A 134 18.88 14.52 -5.59
C TYR A 134 18.51 13.85 -4.27
N CYS A 135 17.22 13.77 -3.94
CA CYS A 135 16.67 13.18 -2.72
C CYS A 135 17.07 13.91 -1.42
N GLU A 136 17.41 15.19 -1.52
CA GLU A 136 17.89 16.03 -0.43
C GLU A 136 16.80 16.62 0.46
N GLU A 137 15.57 16.72 -0.05
CA GLU A 137 14.45 17.37 0.63
C GLU A 137 13.66 16.39 1.49
N LEU A 138 13.45 16.74 2.75
CA LEU A 138 12.54 16.04 3.65
C LEU A 138 11.33 16.92 3.95
N ARG A 139 10.27 16.76 3.17
CA ARG A 139 9.04 17.55 3.35
C ARG A 139 8.14 16.93 4.40
N VAL A 140 7.54 17.79 5.22
CA VAL A 140 6.61 17.39 6.29
C VAL A 140 5.42 16.58 5.73
N GLU A 141 4.90 16.98 4.57
CA GLU A 141 3.83 16.25 3.85
C GLU A 141 4.21 14.81 3.51
N ASN A 142 5.44 14.58 3.04
CA ASN A 142 5.94 13.25 2.67
C ASN A 142 6.17 12.38 3.90
N VAL A 143 6.63 12.98 4.99
CA VAL A 143 6.78 12.30 6.29
C VAL A 143 5.41 11.86 6.81
N TYR A 144 4.44 12.77 6.86
CA TYR A 144 3.09 12.42 7.29
C TYR A 144 2.45 11.36 6.40
N TYR A 145 2.58 11.48 5.09
CA TYR A 145 2.09 10.47 4.16
C TYR A 145 2.75 9.10 4.40
N HIS A 146 4.07 9.07 4.60
CA HIS A 146 4.81 7.82 4.85
C HIS A 146 4.34 7.11 6.13
N TYR A 147 4.21 7.85 7.24
CA TYR A 147 3.79 7.24 8.50
C TYR A 147 2.28 6.95 8.54
N ASN A 148 1.44 7.83 7.99
CA ASN A 148 -0.01 7.60 7.95
C ASN A 148 -0.38 6.44 7.03
N SER A 149 0.29 6.26 5.89
CA SER A 149 0.04 5.09 5.02
C SER A 149 0.40 3.78 5.71
N ARG A 150 1.48 3.74 6.50
CA ARG A 150 1.80 2.57 7.34
C ARG A 150 0.81 2.37 8.47
N ALA A 151 0.40 3.46 9.14
CA ALA A 151 -0.61 3.41 10.20
C ALA A 151 -1.97 2.94 9.67
N TYR A 152 -2.36 3.31 8.45
CA TYR A 152 -3.58 2.83 7.80
C TYR A 152 -3.57 1.31 7.59
N ILE A 153 -2.41 0.72 7.30
CA ILE A 153 -2.27 -0.74 7.18
C ILE A 153 -2.43 -1.42 8.55
N ILE A 154 -1.96 -0.79 9.63
CA ILE A 154 -1.98 -1.34 10.99
C ILE A 154 -3.31 -1.06 11.72
N GLY A 155 -4.01 0.02 11.38
CA GLY A 155 -5.26 0.47 12.02
C GLY A 155 -6.36 -0.61 12.12
N PRO A 156 -6.64 -1.39 11.06
CA PRO A 156 -7.64 -2.45 11.12
C PRO A 156 -7.34 -3.53 12.18
N ILE A 157 -6.07 -3.78 12.47
CA ILE A 157 -5.63 -4.80 13.45
C ILE A 157 -6.07 -4.37 14.86
N GLY A 158 -5.92 -3.09 15.20
CA GLY A 158 -6.37 -2.57 16.49
C GLY A 158 -7.88 -2.70 16.68
N VAL A 159 -8.66 -2.41 15.64
CA VAL A 159 -10.13 -2.51 15.67
C VAL A 159 -10.58 -3.98 15.80
N LEU A 160 -9.92 -4.90 15.10
CA LEU A 160 -10.20 -6.34 15.18
C LEU A 160 -9.94 -6.94 16.57
N LEU A 161 -9.03 -6.35 17.36
CA LEU A 161 -8.77 -6.79 18.74
C LEU A 161 -9.77 -6.24 19.76
N ILE A 162 -10.30 -5.03 19.54
CA ILE A 162 -11.23 -4.38 20.48
C ILE A 162 -12.65 -4.95 20.34
N ILE A 163 -13.08 -5.28 19.11
CA ILE A 163 -14.45 -5.77 18.87
C ILE A 163 -14.79 -7.04 19.68
N PRO A 164 -13.94 -8.10 19.73
CA PRO A 164 -14.22 -9.30 20.53
C PRO A 164 -14.37 -9.00 22.03
N MET A 165 -13.52 -8.13 22.59
CA MET A 165 -13.60 -7.69 23.98
C MET A 165 -14.96 -7.05 24.30
N VAL A 166 -15.41 -6.14 23.42
CA VAL A 166 -16.70 -5.45 23.59
C VAL A 166 -17.88 -6.43 23.48
N ILE A 167 -17.83 -7.38 22.53
CA ILE A 167 -18.85 -8.43 22.40
C ILE A 167 -18.90 -9.31 23.65
N CYS A 168 -17.75 -9.76 24.15
CA CYS A 168 -17.66 -10.56 25.38
C CYS A 168 -18.25 -9.79 26.57
N PHE A 169 -17.92 -8.50 26.71
CA PHE A 169 -18.47 -7.66 27.76
C PHE A 169 -20.01 -7.60 27.72
N ILE A 170 -20.60 -7.30 26.55
CA ILE A 170 -22.06 -7.23 26.37
C ILE A 170 -22.73 -8.58 26.66
N VAL A 171 -22.13 -9.69 26.24
CA VAL A 171 -22.66 -11.05 26.49
C VAL A 171 -22.63 -11.37 27.99
N CYS A 172 -21.53 -11.07 28.67
CA CYS A 172 -21.39 -11.24 30.11
C CYS A 172 -22.45 -10.43 30.87
N GLU A 173 -22.65 -9.16 30.50
CA GLU A 173 -23.64 -8.29 31.13
C GLU A 173 -25.07 -8.82 30.94
N ARG A 174 -25.43 -9.23 29.72
CA ARG A 174 -26.75 -9.82 29.44
C ARG A 174 -27.02 -11.09 30.24
N ASN A 175 -26.01 -11.95 30.36
CA ASN A 175 -26.12 -13.18 31.14
C ASN A 175 -26.25 -12.88 32.63
N ALA A 176 -25.52 -11.89 33.15
CA ALA A 176 -25.65 -11.44 34.54
C ALA A 176 -27.06 -10.92 34.84
N ARG A 177 -27.61 -10.05 33.99
CA ARG A 177 -28.98 -9.54 34.13
C ARG A 177 -30.03 -10.65 34.08
N ARG A 178 -29.90 -11.61 33.15
CA ARG A 178 -30.80 -12.78 33.09
C ARG A 178 -30.78 -13.60 34.38
N ARG A 179 -29.61 -13.81 34.99
CA ARG A 179 -29.50 -14.53 36.27
C ARG A 179 -30.15 -13.77 37.42
N GLN A 180 -30.17 -12.44 37.40
CA GLN A 180 -30.87 -11.64 38.40
C GLN A 180 -32.39 -11.78 38.23
N ILE A 181 -32.90 -11.61 37.01
CA ILE A 181 -34.33 -11.73 36.71
C ILE A 181 -34.85 -13.13 37.07
N ASN A 182 -34.10 -14.19 36.75
CA ASN A 182 -34.50 -15.55 37.10
C ASN A 182 -34.54 -15.81 38.61
N ARG A 183 -33.70 -15.14 39.42
CA ARG A 183 -33.75 -15.23 40.89
C ARG A 183 -35.01 -14.55 41.45
N ILE A 184 -35.39 -13.41 40.88
CA ILE A 184 -36.62 -12.69 41.25
C ILE A 184 -37.86 -13.53 40.88
N HIS A 185 -37.92 -14.10 39.68
CA HIS A 185 -39.05 -14.96 39.31
C HIS A 185 -39.23 -16.18 40.21
N LYS A 186 -38.13 -16.84 40.61
CA LYS A 186 -38.20 -17.99 41.53
C LYS A 186 -38.70 -17.59 42.92
N THR A 187 -38.23 -16.46 43.44
CA THR A 187 -38.69 -15.96 44.76
C THR A 187 -40.17 -15.59 44.72
N TRP A 188 -40.64 -14.92 43.66
CA TRP A 188 -42.05 -14.57 43.49
C TRP A 188 -42.95 -15.80 43.30
N ALA A 189 -42.49 -16.81 42.55
CA ALA A 189 -43.22 -18.06 42.37
C ALA A 189 -43.39 -18.83 43.69
N ASN A 190 -42.31 -18.96 44.47
CA ASN A 190 -42.35 -19.61 45.78
C ASN A 190 -43.27 -18.88 46.77
N GLU A 191 -43.27 -17.54 46.76
CA GLU A 191 -44.20 -16.75 47.60
C GLU A 191 -45.68 -16.98 47.23
N LEU A 192 -45.98 -17.12 45.93
CA LEU A 192 -47.34 -17.42 45.46
C LEU A 192 -47.79 -18.83 45.87
N GLU A 193 -46.90 -19.82 45.81
CA GLU A 193 -47.18 -21.19 46.28
C GLU A 193 -47.44 -21.22 47.78
N ASN A 194 -46.56 -20.62 48.59
CA ASN A 194 -46.75 -20.51 50.04
C ASN A 194 -48.07 -19.83 50.43
N LYS A 195 -48.49 -18.80 49.68
CA LYS A 195 -49.80 -18.14 49.90
C LYS A 195 -50.98 -19.05 49.56
N LYS A 196 -50.87 -19.90 48.53
CA LYS A 196 -51.91 -20.88 48.17
C LYS A 196 -52.05 -21.97 49.24
N GLU A 197 -50.94 -22.53 49.72
CA GLU A 197 -50.96 -23.55 50.78
C GLU A 197 -51.58 -23.03 52.08
N LYS A 198 -51.22 -21.79 52.48
CA LYS A 198 -51.86 -21.14 53.63
C LYS A 198 -53.36 -20.94 53.42
N ARG A 199 -53.81 -20.59 52.22
CA ARG A 199 -55.25 -20.42 51.94
C ARG A 199 -56.01 -21.75 52.02
N ASN A 200 -55.42 -22.83 51.50
CA ASN A 200 -56.06 -24.15 51.51
C ASN A 200 -56.13 -24.76 52.92
N SER A 201 -55.14 -24.48 53.79
CA SER A 201 -55.16 -24.93 55.20
C SER A 201 -56.15 -24.15 56.08
N PHE A 202 -56.62 -22.97 55.66
CA PHE A 202 -57.70 -22.24 56.34
C PHE A 202 -59.11 -22.66 55.92
N LEU A 203 -59.24 -23.41 54.81
CA LEU A 203 -60.52 -23.86 54.26
C LEU A 203 -60.89 -25.30 54.63
N ASN A 204 -59.95 -26.05 55.25
CA ASN A 204 -60.15 -27.37 55.84
C ASN A 204 -60.15 -27.27 57.36
#